data_AF-A0A7X2XUB7-F1
#
_entry.id   AF-A0A7X2XUB7-F1
#
_cell.length_a   1.000
_cell.length_b   1.000
_cell.length_c   1.000
_cell.angle_alpha   90.00
_cell.angle_beta   90.00
_cell.angle_gamma   90.00
#
_symmetry.space_group_name_H-M   'P 1'
#
loop_
_entity.id
_entity.type
_entity.pdbx_description
1 polymer ?
#
loop_
_entity_poly.entity_id
_entity_poly.type
_entity_poly.pdbx_seq_one_letter_code
_entity_poly.pdbx_strand_id
1 'polypeptide(L)'
;MMNKLFRGSLALAVGLTLMGGSSVYANAASWHRGTPAALRSKYKSRPKGVHKNYVRLYIRKYSAPFYGFQNGLGSSMQGIAMYASYEKLSPHLYKINGMDKSNTVNQTMKVYKKGAKIKFTFFRSFKGQAWLYRY
;
A
#
# COMPACT_ATOMS: atom_id res chain seq x y z
N MET A 1 33.70 -42.05 58.45
CA MET A 1 32.65 -41.12 57.96
C MET A 1 33.34 -39.90 57.38
N MET A 2 33.21 -39.66 56.06
CA MET A 2 33.99 -38.67 55.32
C MET A 2 33.05 -37.70 54.60
N ASN A 3 32.92 -36.49 55.14
CA ASN A 3 32.08 -35.42 54.59
C ASN A 3 32.72 -34.87 53.30
N LYS A 4 32.07 -35.12 52.16
CA LYS A 4 32.40 -34.48 50.90
C LYS A 4 31.44 -33.32 50.64
N LEU A 5 32.01 -32.11 50.70
CA LEU A 5 31.84 -31.01 49.74
C LEU A 5 30.43 -30.78 49.17
N PHE A 6 29.83 -29.63 49.43
CA PHE A 6 29.41 -28.72 48.36
C PHE A 6 29.24 -27.30 48.92
N ARG A 7 30.27 -26.48 48.69
CA ARG A 7 30.22 -25.02 48.81
C ARG A 7 29.67 -24.47 47.50
N GLY A 8 28.81 -23.45 47.60
CA GLY A 8 28.68 -22.45 46.54
C GLY A 8 27.32 -22.39 45.85
N SER A 9 26.42 -21.57 46.39
CA SER A 9 25.37 -20.92 45.61
C SER A 9 25.68 -19.43 45.60
N LEU A 10 26.64 -19.05 44.75
CA LEU A 10 27.05 -17.67 44.54
C LEU A 10 25.99 -16.97 43.67
N ALA A 11 25.58 -15.80 44.13
CA ALA A 11 24.56 -14.94 43.57
C ALA A 11 24.70 -14.67 42.06
N LEU A 12 23.65 -14.97 41.28
CA LEU A 12 23.42 -14.40 39.96
C LEU A 12 22.43 -13.23 40.11
N ALA A 13 22.91 -12.15 40.73
CA ALA A 13 22.24 -10.87 40.80
C ALA A 13 23.09 -9.80 40.10
N VAL A 14 23.49 -10.02 38.84
CA VAL A 14 24.08 -8.97 37.99
C VAL A 14 23.73 -9.28 36.54
N GLY A 15 22.88 -8.46 35.93
CA GLY A 15 22.59 -8.58 34.49
C GLY A 15 21.30 -7.91 34.01
N LEU A 16 20.51 -7.29 34.88
CA LEU A 16 19.20 -6.72 34.53
C LEU A 16 19.19 -5.19 34.32
N THR A 17 20.33 -4.58 34.03
CA THR A 17 20.45 -3.11 34.00
C THR A 17 21.21 -2.52 32.80
N LEU A 18 21.57 -3.30 31.77
CA LEU A 18 22.36 -2.79 30.62
C LEU A 18 21.71 -2.95 29.25
N MET A 19 20.39 -2.98 29.14
CA MET A 19 19.74 -2.75 27.85
C MET A 19 18.66 -1.69 28.00
N GLY A 20 19.13 -0.43 28.03
CA GLY A 20 18.29 0.72 27.75
C GLY A 20 17.47 0.43 26.51
N GLY A 21 16.17 0.28 26.72
CA GLY A 21 15.17 -0.06 25.72
C GLY A 21 15.06 1.04 24.68
N SER A 22 15.95 1.00 23.68
CA SER A 22 15.61 1.49 22.36
C SER A 22 14.61 0.50 21.80
N SER A 23 13.32 0.73 22.04
CA SER A 23 12.26 0.04 21.31
C SER A 23 12.46 0.34 19.83
N VAL A 24 13.19 -0.53 19.13
CA VAL A 24 13.27 -0.50 17.67
C VAL A 24 11.86 -0.84 17.22
N TYR A 25 11.06 0.19 16.90
CA TYR A 25 9.79 0.02 16.21
C TYR A 25 10.10 -0.57 14.85
N ALA A 26 10.21 -1.90 14.79
CA ALA A 26 10.20 -2.65 13.54
C ALA A 26 8.80 -2.48 12.94
N ASN A 27 8.57 -1.35 12.27
CA ASN A 27 7.43 -1.18 11.38
C ASN A 27 7.71 -2.05 10.14
N ALA A 28 7.55 -3.36 10.28
CA ALA A 28 7.55 -4.26 9.16
C ALA A 28 6.36 -3.85 8.28
N ALA A 29 6.65 -3.18 7.16
CA ALA A 29 5.66 -2.90 6.12
C ALA A 29 5.08 -4.24 5.66
N SER A 30 3.92 -4.64 6.21
CA SER A 30 3.30 -5.92 5.90
C SER A 30 2.57 -5.77 4.56
N TRP A 31 3.26 -6.14 3.47
CA TRP A 31 2.63 -6.26 2.18
C TRP A 31 1.65 -7.44 2.20
N HIS A 32 0.38 -7.15 2.00
CA HIS A 32 -0.68 -8.14 1.89
C HIS A 32 -0.93 -8.46 0.42
N ARG A 33 -1.19 -9.73 0.13
CA ARG A 33 -1.54 -10.15 -1.24
C ARG A 33 -2.88 -9.55 -1.67
N GLY A 34 -2.91 -9.02 -2.88
CA GLY A 34 -4.06 -8.41 -3.53
C GLY A 34 -4.17 -6.89 -3.33
N THR A 35 -5.36 -6.36 -3.54
CA THR A 35 -5.73 -4.97 -3.23
C THR A 35 -6.61 -4.91 -1.97
N PRO A 36 -6.63 -3.77 -1.24
CA PRO A 36 -7.50 -3.62 -0.08
C PRO A 36 -8.97 -3.76 -0.46
N ALA A 37 -9.74 -4.57 0.27
CA ALA A 37 -11.17 -4.78 0.01
C ALA A 37 -11.94 -3.44 -0.01
N ALA A 38 -11.61 -2.52 0.89
CA ALA A 38 -12.20 -1.18 0.97
C ALA A 38 -12.03 -0.34 -0.31
N LEU A 39 -11.03 -0.63 -1.14
CA LEU A 39 -10.80 0.09 -2.39
C LEU A 39 -11.47 -0.56 -3.60
N ARG A 40 -11.89 -1.84 -3.53
CA ARG A 40 -12.32 -2.60 -4.69
C ARG A 40 -13.61 -2.03 -5.29
N SER A 41 -13.49 -1.40 -6.46
CA SER A 41 -14.61 -0.86 -7.22
C SER A 41 -14.17 -0.32 -8.58
N LYS A 42 -15.14 0.24 -9.31
CA LYS A 42 -14.91 1.06 -10.50
C LYS A 42 -15.01 2.53 -10.09
N TYR A 43 -14.07 3.35 -10.54
CA TYR A 43 -14.05 4.78 -10.25
C TYR A 43 -13.83 5.59 -11.52
N LYS A 44 -14.48 6.74 -11.64
CA LYS A 44 -14.40 7.62 -12.80
C LYS A 44 -14.17 9.06 -12.36
N SER A 45 -13.26 9.78 -13.01
CA SER A 45 -13.10 11.22 -12.79
C SER A 45 -14.21 12.00 -13.49
N ARG A 46 -14.51 13.20 -13.01
CA ARG A 46 -15.33 14.12 -13.80
C ARG A 46 -14.58 14.51 -15.09
N PRO A 47 -15.29 14.67 -16.23
CA PRO A 47 -14.69 15.23 -17.44
C PRO A 47 -14.07 16.60 -17.17
N LYS A 48 -12.91 16.88 -17.76
CA LYS A 48 -12.20 18.16 -17.61
C LYS A 48 -11.74 18.71 -18.97
N GLY A 49 -11.83 20.04 -19.12
CA GLY A 49 -11.37 20.77 -20.31
C GLY A 49 -12.30 20.63 -21.51
N VAL A 50 -11.95 21.29 -22.61
CA VAL A 50 -12.71 21.31 -23.88
C VAL A 50 -12.93 19.90 -24.41
N HIS A 51 -11.91 19.04 -24.28
CA HIS A 51 -11.95 17.66 -24.77
C HIS A 51 -12.64 16.65 -23.83
N LYS A 52 -13.25 17.14 -22.74
CA LYS A 52 -13.98 16.32 -21.74
C LYS A 52 -13.14 15.13 -21.26
N ASN A 53 -11.85 15.34 -21.02
CA ASN A 53 -10.92 14.28 -20.65
C ASN A 53 -11.32 13.67 -19.30
N TYR A 54 -11.31 12.35 -19.19
CA TYR A 54 -11.59 11.66 -17.92
C TYR A 54 -10.77 10.38 -17.76
N VAL A 55 -10.67 9.90 -16.53
CA VAL A 55 -9.98 8.65 -16.18
C VAL A 55 -10.99 7.65 -15.62
N ARG A 56 -10.82 6.36 -15.95
CA ARG A 56 -11.48 5.25 -15.25
C ARG A 56 -10.44 4.38 -14.58
N LEU A 57 -10.62 4.07 -13.31
CA LEU A 57 -9.79 3.16 -12.52
C LEU A 57 -10.62 1.96 -12.07
N TYR A 58 -10.08 0.75 -12.22
CA TYR A 58 -10.75 -0.49 -11.83
C TYR A 58 -9.91 -1.21 -10.78
N ILE A 59 -10.26 -1.09 -9.51
CA ILE A 59 -9.56 -1.80 -8.43
C ILE A 59 -10.25 -3.15 -8.20
N ARG A 60 -9.55 -4.23 -8.54
CA ARG A 60 -9.98 -5.64 -8.39
C ARG A 60 -9.09 -6.35 -7.40
N LYS A 61 -9.43 -7.59 -7.01
CA LYS A 61 -8.68 -8.35 -5.99
C LYS A 61 -7.17 -8.41 -6.25
N TYR A 62 -6.74 -8.55 -7.51
CA TYR A 62 -5.32 -8.72 -7.86
C TYR A 62 -4.81 -7.71 -8.90
N SER A 63 -5.55 -6.63 -9.15
CA SER A 63 -5.16 -5.62 -10.14
C SER A 63 -5.80 -4.27 -9.85
N ALA A 64 -5.20 -3.20 -10.38
CA ALA A 64 -5.71 -1.84 -10.31
C ALA A 64 -5.43 -1.03 -11.59
N PRO A 65 -5.87 -1.51 -12.78
CA PRO A 65 -5.63 -0.80 -14.03
C PRO A 65 -6.47 0.46 -14.16
N PHE A 66 -5.95 1.45 -14.90
CA PHE A 66 -6.67 2.65 -15.30
C PHE A 66 -6.57 2.92 -16.79
N TYR A 67 -7.48 3.76 -17.26
CA TYR A 67 -7.62 4.18 -18.65
C TYR A 67 -7.91 5.67 -18.70
N GLY A 68 -7.16 6.41 -19.51
CA GLY A 68 -7.47 7.79 -19.87
C GLY A 68 -8.44 7.81 -21.05
N PHE A 69 -9.26 8.85 -21.11
CA PHE A 69 -10.17 9.09 -22.23
C PHE A 69 -10.05 10.54 -22.65
N GLN A 70 -9.95 10.78 -23.96
CA GLN A 70 -9.93 12.09 -24.58
C GLN A 70 -10.96 12.12 -25.70
N ASN A 71 -11.91 13.07 -25.66
CA ASN A 71 -13.06 13.11 -26.58
C ASN A 71 -13.82 11.77 -26.68
N GLY A 72 -13.87 10.99 -25.59
CA GLY A 72 -14.51 9.67 -25.58
C GLY A 72 -13.65 8.52 -26.12
N LEU A 73 -12.52 8.80 -26.77
CA LEU A 73 -11.55 7.80 -27.22
C LEU A 73 -10.71 7.33 -26.04
N GLY A 74 -10.67 6.02 -25.81
CA GLY A 74 -9.94 5.40 -24.69
C GLY A 74 -8.48 5.13 -24.99
N SER A 75 -7.61 5.32 -24.01
CA SER A 75 -6.21 4.91 -24.07
C SER A 75 -6.07 3.39 -23.92
N SER A 76 -4.86 2.90 -24.19
CA SER A 76 -4.43 1.59 -23.71
C SER A 76 -4.52 1.50 -22.18
N MET A 77 -4.60 0.26 -21.69
CA MET A 77 -4.60 -0.03 -20.25
C MET A 77 -3.26 0.39 -19.65
N GLN A 78 -3.32 1.13 -18.55
CA GLN A 78 -2.16 1.53 -17.76
C GLN A 78 -2.33 1.08 -16.31
N GLY A 79 -1.28 1.18 -15.51
CA GLY A 79 -1.32 0.82 -14.09
C GLY A 79 -0.97 -0.64 -13.82
N ILE A 80 -1.38 -1.10 -12.64
CA ILE A 80 -1.10 -2.45 -12.14
C ILE A 80 -2.11 -3.43 -12.74
N ALA A 81 -1.64 -4.29 -13.64
CA ALA A 81 -2.45 -5.29 -14.33
C ALA A 81 -2.57 -6.60 -13.55
N MET A 82 -1.53 -6.97 -12.81
CA MET A 82 -1.45 -8.27 -12.13
C MET A 82 -0.56 -8.25 -10.89
N TYR A 83 -0.59 -9.35 -10.14
CA TYR A 83 0.21 -9.58 -8.93
C TYR A 83 0.11 -8.45 -7.91
N ALA A 84 -1.07 -7.84 -7.78
CA ALA A 84 -1.22 -6.74 -6.85
C ALA A 84 -0.90 -7.21 -5.42
N SER A 85 -0.15 -6.39 -4.69
CA SER A 85 0.01 -6.43 -3.25
C SER A 85 -0.23 -5.04 -2.68
N TYR A 86 -0.57 -4.94 -1.41
CA TYR A 86 -0.84 -3.64 -0.79
C TYR A 86 -0.26 -3.51 0.60
N GLU A 87 0.01 -2.27 0.97
CA GLU A 87 0.39 -1.83 2.30
C GLU A 87 -0.59 -0.74 2.73
N LYS A 88 -1.15 -0.85 3.94
CA LYS A 88 -2.00 0.21 4.50
C LYS A 88 -1.11 1.18 5.28
N LEU A 89 -0.98 2.40 4.78
CA LEU A 89 -0.12 3.44 5.38
C LEU A 89 -0.86 4.23 6.46
N SER A 90 -2.16 4.44 6.29
CA SER A 90 -3.02 5.11 7.28
C SER A 90 -4.50 4.73 7.04
N PRO A 91 -5.47 5.19 7.87
CA PRO A 91 -6.89 4.86 7.69
C PRO A 91 -7.45 5.12 6.29
N HIS A 92 -6.91 6.11 5.59
CA HIS A 92 -7.36 6.53 4.26
C HIS A 92 -6.31 6.38 3.17
N LEU A 93 -5.09 5.96 3.51
CA LEU A 93 -3.97 5.92 2.58
C LEU A 93 -3.44 4.50 2.42
N TYR A 94 -3.35 4.08 1.16
CA TYR A 94 -2.87 2.76 0.77
C TYR A 94 -1.76 2.91 -0.26
N LYS A 95 -0.84 1.96 -0.24
CA LYS A 95 0.12 1.71 -1.30
C LYS A 95 -0.27 0.41 -1.98
N ILE A 96 -0.28 0.37 -3.30
CA ILE A 96 -0.52 -0.83 -4.09
C ILE A 96 0.68 -1.02 -5.01
N ASN A 97 1.31 -2.20 -4.96
CA ASN A 97 2.35 -2.62 -5.88
C ASN A 97 1.81 -3.69 -6.81
N GLY A 98 2.45 -3.87 -7.96
CA GLY A 98 2.18 -4.98 -8.85
C GLY A 98 2.74 -4.73 -10.25
N MET A 99 2.56 -5.70 -11.13
CA MET A 99 3.16 -5.67 -12.47
C MET A 99 2.20 -5.04 -13.48
N ASP A 100 2.78 -4.40 -14.50
CA ASP A 100 2.06 -3.90 -15.67
C ASP A 100 1.55 -5.06 -16.56
N LYS A 101 0.87 -4.74 -17.67
CA LYS A 101 0.25 -5.75 -18.54
C LYS A 101 1.27 -6.72 -19.14
N SER A 102 2.45 -6.22 -19.45
CA SER A 102 3.53 -6.97 -20.10
C SER A 102 4.36 -7.77 -19.10
N ASN A 103 4.09 -7.64 -17.79
CA ASN A 103 4.88 -8.23 -16.72
C ASN A 103 6.37 -7.84 -16.79
N THR A 104 6.66 -6.60 -17.21
CA THR A 104 8.03 -6.09 -17.36
C THR A 104 8.35 -5.02 -16.34
N VAL A 105 7.35 -4.26 -15.87
CA VAL A 105 7.55 -3.13 -14.96
C VAL A 105 6.72 -3.31 -13.70
N ASN A 106 7.39 -3.29 -12.55
CA ASN A 106 6.72 -3.16 -11.26
C ASN A 106 6.32 -1.71 -11.02
N GLN A 107 5.04 -1.50 -10.74
CA GLN A 107 4.45 -0.19 -10.51
C GLN A 107 3.98 -0.04 -9.07
N THR A 108 4.25 1.12 -8.49
CA THR A 108 3.77 1.51 -7.16
C THR A 108 2.77 2.65 -7.28
N MET A 109 1.53 2.38 -6.88
CA MET A 109 0.45 3.37 -6.84
C MET A 109 0.08 3.70 -5.40
N LYS A 110 0.01 4.98 -5.05
CA LYS A 110 -0.62 5.44 -3.81
C LYS A 110 -2.08 5.76 -4.06
N VAL A 111 -2.97 5.34 -3.15
CA VAL A 111 -4.40 5.59 -3.22
C VAL A 111 -4.89 6.21 -1.92
N TYR A 112 -5.53 7.38 -2.02
CA TYR A 112 -6.22 8.03 -0.90
C TYR A 112 -7.73 7.86 -1.06
N LYS A 113 -8.40 7.30 -0.05
CA LYS A 113 -9.85 7.04 -0.05
C LYS A 113 -10.58 7.93 0.94
N LYS A 114 -11.64 8.59 0.49
CA LYS A 114 -12.56 9.35 1.35
C LYS A 114 -14.01 9.06 0.94
N GLY A 115 -14.75 8.28 1.74
CA GLY A 115 -16.11 7.87 1.39
C GLY A 115 -16.16 7.09 0.07
N ALA A 116 -17.05 7.46 -0.85
CA ALA A 116 -17.21 6.84 -2.17
C ALA A 116 -16.28 7.38 -3.27
N LYS A 117 -15.25 8.15 -2.91
CA LYS A 117 -14.28 8.74 -3.85
C LYS A 117 -12.84 8.44 -3.45
N ILE A 118 -11.96 8.48 -4.44
CA ILE A 118 -10.53 8.24 -4.29
C ILE A 118 -9.70 9.26 -5.07
N LYS A 119 -8.44 9.42 -4.68
CA LYS A 119 -7.36 9.94 -5.52
C LYS A 119 -6.30 8.85 -5.65
N PHE A 120 -5.61 8.80 -6.78
CA PHE A 120 -4.43 7.95 -6.92
C PHE A 120 -3.28 8.73 -7.54
N THR A 121 -2.05 8.25 -7.35
CA THR A 121 -0.83 8.82 -7.94
C THR A 121 0.26 7.74 -7.98
N PHE A 122 1.11 7.79 -9.01
CA PHE A 122 2.35 7.01 -9.07
C PHE A 122 3.55 7.81 -8.52
N PHE A 123 3.33 9.07 -8.17
CA PHE A 123 4.34 10.00 -7.66
C PHE A 123 4.26 10.16 -6.13
N ARG A 124 5.14 11.00 -5.59
CA ARG A 124 5.20 11.25 -4.14
C ARG A 124 3.96 11.96 -3.58
N SER A 125 3.26 12.77 -4.39
CA SER A 125 2.18 13.69 -3.96
C SER A 125 0.87 13.52 -4.73
N PHE A 126 -0.24 13.86 -4.07
CA PHE A 126 -1.58 13.96 -4.66
C PHE A 126 -1.93 15.37 -5.16
N LYS A 127 -1.00 16.33 -5.09
CA LYS A 127 -1.21 17.69 -5.62
C LYS A 127 -1.55 17.61 -7.12
N GLY A 128 -2.59 18.31 -7.54
CA GLY A 128 -3.09 18.29 -8.93
C GLY A 128 -3.90 17.05 -9.32
N GLN A 129 -3.98 16.01 -8.48
CA GLN A 129 -4.76 14.82 -8.77
C GLN A 129 -6.26 15.05 -8.57
N ALA A 130 -7.03 14.71 -9.61
CA ALA A 130 -8.48 14.79 -9.58
C ALA A 130 -9.08 13.71 -8.67
N TRP A 131 -10.26 14.01 -8.12
CA TRP A 131 -11.06 12.99 -7.46
C TRP A 131 -11.73 12.09 -8.50
N LEU A 132 -11.67 10.78 -8.25
CA LEU A 132 -12.46 9.78 -8.95
C LEU A 132 -13.60 9.31 -8.04
N TYR A 133 -14.78 9.15 -8.62
CA TYR A 133 -16.01 8.81 -7.93
C TYR A 133 -16.44 7.40 -8.32
N ARG A 134 -16.91 6.62 -7.34
CA ARG A 134 -17.45 5.29 -7.58
C ARG A 134 -18.65 5.35 -8.53
N TYR A 135 -18.75 4.39 -9.45
CA TYR A 135 -19.87 4.22 -10.40
C TYR A 135 -20.11 2.75 -10.73
#